data_AF-A0AAW4NZL8-F1
#
_entry.id   AF-A0AAW4NZL8-F1
#
_cell.length_a   1.000
_cell.length_b   1.000
_cell.length_c   1.000
_cell.angle_alpha   90.00
_cell.angle_beta   90.00
_cell.angle_gamma   90.00
#
_symmetry.space_group_name_H-M   'P 1'
#
loop_
_entity.id
_entity.type
_entity.pdbx_description
1 polymer ?
#
loop_
_entity_poly.entity_id
_entity_poly.type
_entity_poly.pdbx_seq_one_letter_code
_entity_poly.pdbx_strand_id
1 'polypeptide(L)'
;MQATKIDSQLLEKATSIFAELGLPIEQAINVFLAKSVQAKGFPFSVALENEAQAREAAQTQHNISNTEITEAIQYLVEHALPLSEIENLTQLTYCRNTFGLSFPVLKLAKSPRPEDIRSAAKDAKERNRYSTTRVAQRDQKTYVICTQWTDRHRSAFCRWQAIFSRDI
;
A
#
# COMPACT_ATOMS: atom_id res chain seq x y z
N MET A 1 16.24 12.04 39.84
CA MET A 1 15.64 12.51 38.58
C MET A 1 16.73 13.26 37.84
N GLN A 2 17.14 12.82 36.65
CA GLN A 2 18.10 13.57 35.84
C GLN A 2 17.44 14.87 35.38
N ALA A 3 18.12 16.00 35.55
CA ALA A 3 17.67 17.27 34.99
C ALA A 3 17.86 17.22 33.48
N THR A 4 16.77 17.00 32.74
CA THR A 4 16.77 17.06 31.29
C THR A 4 16.98 18.51 30.87
N LYS A 5 18.15 18.83 30.32
CA LYS A 5 18.39 20.14 29.70
C LYS A 5 17.60 20.20 28.39
N ILE A 6 16.64 21.12 28.32
CA ILE A 6 16.05 21.52 27.05
C ILE A 6 17.13 22.27 26.26
N ASP A 7 17.26 21.97 24.98
CA ASP A 7 18.14 22.71 24.09
C ASP A 7 17.73 24.20 24.06
N SER A 8 18.69 25.09 24.31
CA SER A 8 18.40 26.52 24.49
C SER A 8 17.94 27.18 23.20
N GLN A 9 18.46 26.76 22.04
CA GLN A 9 18.06 27.32 20.75
C GLN A 9 16.65 26.87 20.39
N LEU A 10 16.30 25.62 20.69
CA LEU A 10 14.95 25.10 20.51
C LEU A 10 13.94 25.86 21.38
N LEU A 11 14.28 26.11 22.64
CA LEU A 11 13.40 26.84 23.57
C LEU A 11 13.15 28.27 23.10
N GLU A 12 14.20 28.97 22.66
CA GLU A 12 14.08 30.34 22.14
C GLU A 12 13.18 30.40 20.89
N LYS A 13 13.39 29.50 19.93
CA LYS A 13 12.55 29.40 18.71
C LYS A 13 11.10 29.09 19.05
N ALA A 14 10.86 28.09 19.91
CA ALA A 14 9.51 27.73 20.33
C ALA A 14 8.82 28.90 21.03
N THR A 15 9.53 29.60 21.92
CA THR A 15 8.99 30.77 22.64
C THR A 15 8.57 31.88 21.67
N SER A 16 9.37 32.17 20.65
CA SER A 16 9.01 33.15 19.61
C SER A 16 7.72 32.76 18.89
N ILE A 17 7.61 31.50 18.44
CA ILE A 17 6.45 31.00 17.69
C ILE A 17 5.18 31.06 18.55
N PHE A 18 5.24 30.61 19.80
CA PHE A 18 4.05 30.63 20.65
C PHE A 18 3.67 32.06 21.09
N ALA A 19 4.65 32.96 21.27
CA ALA A 19 4.38 34.37 21.53
C ALA A 19 3.65 35.05 20.37
N GLU A 20 4.01 34.76 19.12
CA GLU A 20 3.27 35.23 17.92
C GLU A 20 1.81 34.78 17.92
N LEU A 21 1.52 33.63 18.52
CA LEU A 21 0.17 33.08 18.68
C LEU A 21 -0.54 33.58 19.96
N GLY A 22 0.08 34.48 20.73
CA GLY A 22 -0.46 34.99 21.99
C GLY A 22 -0.45 33.95 23.13
N LEU A 23 0.40 32.94 23.04
CA LEU A 23 0.51 31.83 23.99
C LEU A 23 1.88 31.85 24.68
N PRO A 24 1.95 32.07 26.00
CA PRO A 24 3.19 31.85 26.75
C PRO A 24 3.65 30.40 26.65
N ILE A 25 4.97 30.19 26.62
CA ILE A 25 5.56 28.85 26.45
C ILE A 25 5.14 27.88 27.57
N GLU A 26 4.98 28.39 28.79
CA GLU A 26 4.50 27.63 29.95
C GLU A 26 3.06 27.13 29.73
N GLN A 27 2.22 27.97 29.13
CA GLN A 27 0.84 27.60 28.82
C GLN A 27 0.80 26.54 27.72
N ALA A 28 1.66 26.64 26.70
CA ALA A 28 1.80 25.63 25.66
C ALA A 28 2.25 24.27 26.22
N ILE A 29 3.22 24.28 27.15
CA ILE A 29 3.69 23.08 27.86
C ILE A 29 2.55 22.46 28.67
N ASN A 30 1.79 23.26 29.42
CA ASN A 30 0.65 22.78 30.20
C ASN A 30 -0.43 22.13 29.32
N VAL A 31 -0.75 22.76 28.18
CA VAL A 31 -1.70 22.21 27.20
C VAL A 31 -1.18 20.89 26.63
N PHE A 32 0.10 20.83 26.24
CA PHE A 32 0.72 19.60 25.74
C PHE A 32 0.65 18.46 26.77
N LEU A 33 1.00 18.72 28.04
CA LEU A 33 0.96 17.73 29.10
C LEU A 33 -0.47 17.26 29.39
N ALA A 34 -1.42 18.19 29.48
CA ALA A 34 -2.83 17.86 29.69
C ALA A 34 -3.38 16.96 28.57
N LYS A 35 -3.02 17.27 27.31
CA LYS A 35 -3.41 16.45 26.16
C LYS A 35 -2.72 15.09 26.15
N SER A 36 -1.47 15.02 26.58
CA SER A 36 -0.74 13.75 26.70
C SER A 36 -1.42 12.80 27.69
N VAL A 37 -1.85 13.33 28.84
CA VAL A 37 -2.61 12.59 29.85
C VAL A 37 -3.95 12.12 29.28
N GLN A 38 -4.70 13.03 28.63
CA GLN A 38 -5.99 12.71 28.02
C GLN A 38 -5.88 11.59 26.97
N ALA A 39 -4.86 11.64 26.11
CA ALA A 39 -4.62 10.67 25.06
C ALA A 39 -3.96 9.38 25.56
N LYS A 40 -3.54 9.31 26.83
CA LYS A 40 -2.68 8.24 27.39
C LYS A 40 -1.47 7.94 26.49
N GLY A 41 -0.87 9.00 25.96
CA GLY A 41 0.14 8.89 24.92
C GLY A 41 0.55 10.27 24.41
N PHE A 42 1.31 10.29 23.33
CA PHE A 42 1.81 11.53 22.77
C PHE A 42 0.70 12.24 21.96
N PRO A 43 0.44 13.54 22.18
CA PRO A 43 -0.80 14.21 21.73
C PRO A 43 -0.76 14.68 20.27
N PHE A 44 0.29 14.33 19.53
CA PHE A 44 0.37 14.47 18.07
C PHE A 44 1.04 13.22 17.48
N SER A 45 0.79 12.95 16.19
CA SER A 45 1.44 11.83 15.51
C SER A 45 2.91 12.15 15.29
N VAL A 46 3.82 11.36 15.87
CA VAL A 46 5.29 11.54 15.78
C VAL A 46 5.87 10.84 14.54
N ALA A 47 5.02 10.37 13.63
CA ALA A 47 5.45 9.83 12.36
C ALA A 47 6.04 10.98 11.51
N LEU A 48 7.24 10.79 10.96
CA LEU A 48 7.81 11.71 9.96
C LEU A 48 6.75 11.93 8.87
N GLU A 49 6.60 13.15 8.36
CA GLU A 49 5.51 13.54 7.43
C GLU A 49 5.39 12.61 6.21
N ASN A 50 6.49 11.95 5.80
CA ASN A 50 6.51 10.91 4.77
C ASN A 50 5.59 9.69 5.08
N GLU A 51 5.37 9.35 6.35
CA GLU A 51 4.51 8.24 6.77
C GLU A 51 3.06 8.69 7.00
N ALA A 52 2.84 9.93 7.42
CA ALA A 52 1.50 10.51 7.60
C ALA A 52 0.85 10.83 6.25
N GLN A 53 1.59 11.41 5.30
CA GLN A 53 1.15 11.63 3.92
C GLN A 53 0.88 10.30 3.19
N ALA A 54 1.64 9.24 3.48
CA ALA A 54 1.36 7.90 2.97
C ALA A 54 0.06 7.28 3.55
N ARG A 55 -0.36 7.69 4.75
CA ARG A 55 -1.61 7.27 5.39
C ARG A 55 -2.81 8.13 4.96
N GLU A 56 -2.63 9.43 4.74
CA GLU A 56 -3.65 10.32 4.19
C GLU A 56 -3.89 10.07 2.70
N ALA A 57 -2.84 9.78 1.91
CA ALA A 57 -2.99 9.30 0.53
C ALA A 57 -3.66 7.92 0.42
N ALA A 58 -3.64 7.11 1.50
CA ALA A 58 -4.40 5.87 1.56
C ALA A 58 -5.91 6.08 1.83
N GLN A 59 -6.33 7.29 2.20
CA GLN A 59 -7.73 7.67 2.40
C GLN A 59 -8.36 8.37 1.19
N THR A 60 -7.58 8.81 0.20
CA THR A 60 -8.11 8.97 -1.15
C THR A 60 -8.56 7.60 -1.63
N GLN A 61 -9.87 7.37 -1.66
CA GLN A 61 -10.48 6.22 -2.30
C GLN A 61 -9.97 6.15 -3.75
N HIS A 62 -8.89 5.38 -3.97
CA HIS A 62 -8.45 5.07 -5.32
C HIS A 62 -9.55 4.22 -5.94
N ASN A 63 -10.40 4.89 -6.72
CA ASN A 63 -11.49 4.28 -7.47
C ASN A 63 -10.95 3.56 -8.71
N ILE A 64 -9.87 2.80 -8.54
CA ILE A 64 -9.29 1.99 -9.61
C ILE A 64 -10.21 0.79 -9.82
N SER A 65 -10.75 0.62 -11.01
CA SER A 65 -11.62 -0.51 -11.36
C SER A 65 -10.85 -1.83 -11.44
N ASN A 66 -11.56 -2.96 -11.42
CA ASN A 66 -10.90 -4.27 -11.62
C ASN A 66 -10.26 -4.39 -13.01
N THR A 67 -10.83 -3.72 -14.01
CA THR A 67 -10.27 -3.65 -15.37
C THR A 67 -8.92 -2.96 -15.34
N GLU A 68 -8.82 -1.78 -14.72
CA GLU A 68 -7.57 -1.04 -14.57
C GLU A 68 -6.54 -1.80 -13.75
N ILE A 69 -6.94 -2.46 -12.64
CA ILE A 69 -6.03 -3.32 -11.88
C ILE A 69 -5.48 -4.44 -12.77
N THR A 70 -6.34 -5.08 -13.57
CA THR A 70 -5.93 -6.17 -14.47
C THR A 70 -4.95 -5.68 -15.54
N GLU A 71 -5.20 -4.49 -16.12
CA GLU A 71 -4.29 -3.86 -17.11
C GLU A 71 -2.96 -3.49 -16.49
N ALA A 72 -2.98 -2.88 -15.31
CA ALA A 72 -1.78 -2.49 -14.59
C ALA A 72 -0.92 -3.71 -14.25
N ILE A 73 -1.51 -4.79 -13.74
CA ILE A 73 -0.78 -6.04 -13.47
C ILE A 73 -0.20 -6.62 -14.76
N GLN A 74 -0.99 -6.66 -15.84
CA GLN A 74 -0.50 -7.16 -17.13
C GLN A 74 0.74 -6.38 -17.58
N TYR A 75 0.63 -5.06 -17.63
CA TYR A 75 1.72 -4.17 -18.04
C TYR A 75 2.96 -4.37 -17.16
N LEU A 76 2.78 -4.36 -15.83
CA LEU A 76 3.87 -4.50 -14.87
C LEU A 76 4.59 -5.85 -15.03
N VAL A 77 3.85 -6.96 -15.14
CA VAL A 77 4.45 -8.29 -15.34
C VAL A 77 5.24 -8.36 -16.64
N GLU A 78 4.73 -7.75 -17.70
CA GLU A 78 5.33 -7.81 -19.03
C GLU A 78 6.57 -6.90 -19.15
N HIS A 79 6.66 -5.80 -18.39
CA HIS A 79 7.64 -4.74 -18.65
C HIS A 79 8.50 -4.32 -17.45
N ALA A 80 7.97 -4.35 -16.22
CA ALA A 80 8.59 -3.65 -15.09
C ALA A 80 8.98 -4.56 -13.91
N LEU A 81 8.22 -5.62 -13.64
CA LEU A 81 8.44 -6.43 -12.44
C LEU A 81 9.71 -7.29 -12.57
N PRO A 82 10.52 -7.38 -11.51
CA PRO A 82 11.57 -8.38 -11.43
C PRO A 82 10.96 -9.79 -11.34
N LEU A 83 11.69 -10.79 -11.83
CA LEU A 83 11.20 -12.19 -11.86
C LEU A 83 10.83 -12.72 -10.47
N SER A 84 11.55 -12.31 -9.43
CA SER A 84 11.25 -12.66 -8.04
C SER A 84 9.89 -12.13 -7.60
N GLU A 85 9.49 -10.95 -8.07
CA GLU A 85 8.18 -10.39 -7.73
C GLU A 85 7.06 -11.09 -8.52
N ILE A 86 7.31 -11.46 -9.77
CA ILE A 86 6.38 -12.31 -10.52
C ILE A 86 6.19 -13.66 -9.82
N GLU A 87 7.26 -14.26 -9.28
CA GLU A 87 7.18 -15.48 -8.48
C GLU A 87 6.35 -15.26 -7.21
N ASN A 88 6.60 -14.17 -6.46
CA ASN A 88 5.81 -13.80 -5.28
C ASN A 88 4.30 -13.69 -5.60
N LEU A 89 3.94 -13.09 -6.75
CA LEU A 89 2.55 -12.95 -7.18
C LEU A 89 1.86 -14.29 -7.50
N THR A 90 2.61 -15.38 -7.67
CA THR A 90 2.05 -16.75 -7.78
C THR A 90 1.81 -17.41 -6.42
N GLN A 91 2.35 -16.85 -5.34
CA GLN A 91 2.25 -17.43 -4.00
C GLN A 91 1.05 -16.87 -3.24
N LEU A 92 0.16 -17.75 -2.77
CA LEU A 92 -1.04 -17.36 -2.02
C LEU A 92 -0.69 -16.62 -0.72
N THR A 93 0.34 -17.07 0.00
CA THR A 93 0.75 -16.46 1.27
C THR A 93 1.19 -15.01 1.07
N TYR A 94 2.02 -14.76 0.06
CA TYR A 94 2.42 -13.41 -0.33
C TYR A 94 1.20 -12.56 -0.70
N CYS A 95 0.35 -13.05 -1.61
CA CYS A 95 -0.80 -12.27 -2.08
C CYS A 95 -1.81 -11.96 -0.96
N ARG A 96 -1.98 -12.88 -0.01
CA ARG A 96 -2.81 -12.66 1.18
C ARG A 96 -2.23 -11.59 2.10
N ASN A 97 -0.92 -11.63 2.35
CA ASN A 97 -0.26 -10.68 3.24
C ASN A 97 -0.14 -9.28 2.61
N THR A 98 0.13 -9.21 1.31
CA THR A 98 0.34 -7.95 0.58
C THR A 98 -0.98 -7.30 0.19
N PHE A 99 -1.97 -8.06 -0.29
CA PHE A 99 -3.21 -7.52 -0.86
C PHE A 99 -4.48 -7.89 -0.09
N GLY A 100 -4.43 -8.85 0.85
CA GLY A 100 -5.62 -9.42 1.47
C GLY A 100 -6.41 -10.37 0.56
N LEU A 101 -5.81 -10.83 -0.54
CA LEU A 101 -6.46 -11.74 -1.50
C LEU A 101 -6.44 -13.19 -1.01
N SER A 102 -7.54 -13.90 -1.27
CA SER A 102 -7.65 -15.34 -1.02
C SER A 102 -7.17 -16.21 -2.19
N PHE A 103 -6.61 -15.57 -3.22
CA PHE A 103 -6.10 -16.21 -4.42
C PHE A 103 -4.76 -15.55 -4.80
N PRO A 104 -3.80 -16.31 -5.36
CA PRO A 104 -2.65 -15.72 -6.03
C PRO A 104 -3.09 -14.68 -7.07
N VAL A 105 -2.31 -13.62 -7.23
CA VAL A 105 -2.57 -12.59 -8.25
C VAL A 105 -2.31 -13.17 -9.63
N LEU A 106 -1.28 -13.99 -9.77
CA LEU A 106 -0.92 -14.69 -11.00
C LEU A 106 -1.06 -16.20 -10.81
N LYS A 107 -1.51 -16.88 -11.86
CA LYS A 107 -1.48 -18.34 -11.93
C LYS A 107 -0.98 -18.76 -13.31
N LEU A 108 -0.05 -19.71 -13.34
CA LEU A 108 0.55 -20.18 -14.58
C LEU A 108 -0.47 -20.96 -15.41
N ALA A 109 -0.57 -20.62 -16.70
CA ALA A 109 -1.28 -21.42 -17.70
C ALA A 109 -0.30 -22.40 -18.37
N LYS A 110 -0.81 -23.56 -18.80
CA LYS A 110 0.01 -24.57 -19.48
C LYS A 110 0.59 -24.04 -20.80
N SER A 111 -0.20 -23.24 -21.51
CA SER A 111 0.17 -22.63 -22.78
C SER A 111 -0.66 -21.36 -23.02
N PRO A 112 -0.32 -20.52 -24.01
CA PRO A 112 -1.12 -19.35 -24.38
C PRO A 112 -2.42 -19.71 -25.13
N ARG A 113 -2.72 -21.00 -25.32
CA ARG A 113 -3.92 -21.41 -26.04
C ARG A 113 -5.20 -21.10 -25.25
N PRO A 114 -6.30 -20.71 -25.91
CA PRO A 114 -7.54 -20.32 -25.23
C PRO A 114 -8.10 -21.39 -24.26
N GLU A 115 -7.99 -22.67 -24.60
CA GLU A 115 -8.44 -23.77 -23.75
C GLU A 115 -7.65 -23.89 -22.45
N ASP A 116 -6.33 -23.70 -22.52
CA ASP A 116 -5.44 -23.74 -21.35
C ASP A 116 -5.65 -22.50 -20.47
N ILE A 117 -5.87 -21.33 -21.08
CA ILE A 117 -6.24 -20.09 -20.36
C ILE A 117 -7.56 -20.29 -19.62
N ARG A 118 -8.61 -20.79 -20.29
CA ARG A 118 -9.92 -21.05 -19.67
C ARG A 118 -9.84 -22.07 -18.54
N SER A 119 -9.02 -23.11 -18.71
CA SER A 119 -8.77 -24.11 -17.66
C SER A 119 -8.05 -23.50 -16.46
N ALA A 120 -6.97 -22.75 -16.70
CA ALA A 120 -6.18 -22.11 -15.65
C ALA A 120 -6.99 -21.06 -14.86
N ALA A 121 -7.94 -20.37 -15.51
CA ALA A 121 -8.73 -19.30 -14.91
C ALA A 121 -9.74 -19.73 -13.84
N LYS A 122 -9.96 -21.05 -13.68
CA LYS A 122 -10.89 -21.61 -12.70
C LYS A 122 -10.23 -21.95 -11.37
N ASP A 123 -11.03 -21.89 -10.30
CA ASP A 123 -10.70 -22.45 -8.99
C ASP A 123 -11.05 -23.95 -8.91
N ALA A 124 -10.75 -24.60 -7.77
CA ALA A 124 -11.07 -26.00 -7.53
C ALA A 124 -12.57 -26.32 -7.55
N LYS A 125 -13.44 -25.29 -7.53
CA LYS A 125 -14.90 -25.43 -7.63
C LYS A 125 -15.39 -25.07 -9.03
N GLU A 126 -14.51 -25.06 -10.03
CA GLU A 126 -14.81 -24.75 -11.44
C GLU A 126 -15.32 -23.32 -11.70
N ARG A 127 -15.10 -22.38 -10.75
CA ARG A 127 -15.55 -20.99 -10.88
C ARG A 127 -14.42 -20.11 -11.40
N ASN A 128 -14.74 -19.19 -12.31
CA ASN A 128 -13.77 -18.22 -12.82
C ASN A 128 -13.32 -17.28 -11.70
N ARG A 129 -12.02 -17.24 -11.44
CA ARG A 129 -11.36 -16.31 -10.49
C ARG A 129 -10.31 -15.44 -11.14
N TYR A 130 -9.92 -15.80 -12.36
CA TYR A 130 -8.93 -15.09 -13.15
C TYR A 130 -9.54 -14.70 -14.50
N SER A 131 -8.92 -13.73 -15.17
CA SER A 131 -9.33 -13.28 -16.49
C SER A 131 -9.07 -14.36 -17.53
N THR A 132 -10.04 -14.56 -18.41
CA THR A 132 -9.94 -15.46 -19.57
C THR A 132 -9.55 -14.72 -20.85
N THR A 133 -9.60 -13.39 -20.84
CA THR A 133 -9.37 -12.53 -22.01
C THR A 133 -8.10 -11.71 -21.90
N ARG A 134 -7.63 -11.44 -20.68
CA ARG A 134 -6.37 -10.73 -20.42
C ARG A 134 -5.44 -11.61 -19.61
N VAL A 135 -4.28 -11.86 -20.19
CA VAL A 135 -3.21 -12.68 -19.63
C VAL A 135 -1.90 -11.92 -19.78
N ALA A 136 -0.97 -12.14 -18.87
CA ALA A 136 0.37 -11.58 -18.97
C ALA A 136 1.35 -12.61 -19.56
N GLN A 137 2.30 -12.16 -20.36
CA GLN A 137 3.35 -13.00 -20.93
C GLN A 137 4.75 -12.52 -20.56
N ARG A 138 5.55 -13.40 -19.96
CA ARG A 138 6.95 -13.09 -19.61
C ARG A 138 7.77 -14.37 -19.69
N ASP A 139 8.94 -14.32 -20.31
CA ASP A 139 9.88 -15.45 -20.44
C ASP A 139 9.22 -16.75 -20.93
N GLN A 140 8.45 -16.68 -22.01
CA GLN A 140 7.70 -17.81 -22.61
C GLN A 140 6.64 -18.45 -21.69
N LYS A 141 6.37 -17.85 -20.53
CA LYS A 141 5.30 -18.26 -19.61
C LYS A 141 4.09 -17.37 -19.79
N THR A 142 2.91 -17.99 -19.69
CA THR A 142 1.62 -17.29 -19.72
C THR A 142 0.98 -17.33 -18.34
N TYR A 143 0.53 -16.19 -17.84
CA TYR A 143 -0.08 -16.05 -16.53
C TYR A 143 -1.50 -15.53 -16.67
N VAL A 144 -2.47 -16.22 -16.07
CA VAL A 144 -3.82 -15.68 -15.87
C VAL A 144 -3.83 -14.75 -14.66
N ILE A 145 -4.57 -13.64 -14.78
CA ILE A 145 -4.56 -12.55 -13.79
C ILE A 145 -5.84 -12.61 -12.95
N CYS A 146 -5.70 -12.59 -11.63
CA CYS A 146 -6.82 -12.65 -10.69
C CYS A 146 -7.75 -11.44 -10.86
N THR A 147 -9.06 -11.68 -10.91
CA THR A 147 -10.10 -10.65 -11.08
C THR A 147 -10.91 -10.41 -9.81
N GLN A 148 -10.58 -11.09 -8.71
CA GLN A 148 -11.31 -11.03 -7.43
C GLN A 148 -10.93 -9.83 -6.56
N TRP A 149 -10.65 -8.69 -7.19
CA TRP A 149 -10.40 -7.42 -6.52
C TRP A 149 -11.73 -6.81 -6.08
N THR A 150 -11.77 -6.29 -4.86
CA THR A 150 -12.93 -5.59 -4.28
C THR A 150 -12.38 -4.35 -3.60
N ASP A 151 -13.26 -3.46 -3.15
CA ASP A 151 -12.85 -2.14 -2.66
C ASP A 151 -11.86 -2.21 -1.50
N ARG A 152 -11.97 -3.24 -0.65
CA ARG A 152 -11.04 -3.47 0.47
C ARG A 152 -9.59 -3.75 0.03
N HIS A 153 -9.38 -4.20 -1.21
CA HIS A 153 -8.05 -4.55 -1.73
C HIS A 153 -7.38 -3.38 -2.48
N ARG A 154 -8.16 -2.38 -2.92
CA ARG A 154 -7.68 -1.34 -3.86
C ARG A 154 -6.54 -0.51 -3.28
N SER A 155 -6.65 -0.09 -2.02
CA SER A 155 -5.59 0.70 -1.37
C SER A 155 -4.28 -0.10 -1.24
N ALA A 156 -4.36 -1.40 -0.99
CA ALA A 156 -3.18 -2.27 -0.95
C ALA A 156 -2.55 -2.42 -2.33
N PHE A 157 -3.37 -2.60 -3.37
CA PHE A 157 -2.89 -2.63 -4.75
C PHE A 157 -2.19 -1.33 -5.15
N CYS A 158 -2.79 -0.16 -4.91
CA CYS A 158 -2.20 1.12 -5.28
C CYS A 158 -0.86 1.38 -4.57
N ARG A 159 -0.76 1.02 -3.27
CA ARG A 159 0.52 1.11 -2.54
C ARG A 159 1.59 0.22 -3.13
N TRP A 160 1.24 -1.02 -3.46
CA TRP A 160 2.17 -1.96 -4.10
C TRP A 160 2.58 -1.49 -5.50
N GLN A 161 1.63 -1.02 -6.31
CA GLN A 161 1.87 -0.49 -7.65
C GLN A 161 2.85 0.68 -7.61
N ALA A 162 2.69 1.60 -6.65
CA ALA A 162 3.55 2.77 -6.50
C ALA A 162 5.04 2.42 -6.25
N ILE A 163 5.36 1.21 -5.78
CA ILE A 163 6.74 0.74 -5.62
C ILE A 163 7.39 0.51 -6.99
N PHE A 164 6.63 0.01 -7.97
CA PHE A 164 7.12 -0.41 -9.28
C PHE A 164 6.82 0.59 -10.40
N SER A 165 5.98 1.61 -10.13
CA SER A 165 5.66 2.68 -11.08
C SER A 165 6.62 3.88 -11.00
N ARG A 166 7.66 3.84 -10.15
CA ARG A 166 8.58 4.98 -9.94
C ARG A 166 9.67 5.13 -11.01
N ASP A 167 9.76 4.21 -11.96
CA ASP A 167 10.79 4.20 -13.02
C ASP A 167 10.20 4.37 -14.45
N ILE A 168 9.02 5.01 -14.57
CA ILE A 168 8.42 5.41 -15.87
C ILE A 168 8.40 6.93 -15.98
#